data_AF-A0AAD0JSL4-F1
#
_entry.id   AF-A0AAD0JSL4-F1
#
_cell.length_a   1.000
_cell.length_b   1.000
_cell.length_c   1.000
_cell.angle_alpha   90.00
_cell.angle_beta   90.00
_cell.angle_gamma   90.00
#
_symmetry.space_group_name_H-M   'P 1'
#
loop_
_entity.id
_entity.type
_entity.pdbx_description
1 polymer ?
#
loop_
_entity_poly.entity_id
_entity_poly.type
_entity_poly.pdbx_seq_one_letter_code
_entity_poly.pdbx_strand_id
1 'polypeptide(L)'
;MIHPEPSVSAQAERLVELGVPELGGITAGQLREHAAALRGAALPADPGAGRPVLAVHPSFVSTARLTPLLSRGGRAGFVVVDMSDLDEFTPTDDVRLPDAPLYLVGDVTRDDDMLGWTPTDAHAELARRGRTPLTISEGVSWLLQEPEMLEPGKCFMCIGSRKRKTDGGLDSRTPALWISGGTGRDGRENRGAPKLGWCWANNHHTWLGFASAAGRVCRDSAQAATAEA
;
A
#
# COMPACT_ATOMS: atom_id res chain seq x y z
N MET A 1 -1.68 24.53 10.29
CA MET A 1 -0.74 23.84 11.19
C MET A 1 -0.11 22.72 10.40
N ILE A 2 1.21 22.74 10.23
CA ILE A 2 1.94 21.61 9.63
C ILE A 2 2.04 20.58 10.75
N HIS A 3 1.26 19.50 10.67
CA HIS A 3 1.44 18.38 11.60
C HIS A 3 2.82 17.77 11.32
N PRO A 4 3.69 17.60 12.33
CA PRO A 4 4.98 16.96 12.12
C PRO A 4 4.76 15.58 11.54
N GLU A 5 5.53 15.24 10.51
CA GLU A 5 5.40 13.96 9.82
C GLU A 5 5.68 12.82 10.80
N PRO A 6 4.85 11.75 10.81
CA PRO A 6 5.07 10.64 11.71
C PRO A 6 6.40 9.97 11.34
N SER A 7 7.37 10.11 12.23
CA SER A 7 8.66 9.44 12.11
C SER A 7 8.49 7.93 11.88
N VAL A 8 9.50 7.28 11.32
CA VAL A 8 9.53 5.81 11.19
C VAL A 8 9.22 5.10 12.52
N SER A 9 9.62 5.70 13.65
CA SER A 9 9.27 5.17 14.98
C SER A 9 7.79 5.29 15.29
N ALA A 10 7.17 6.42 15.00
CA ALA A 10 5.74 6.62 15.23
C ALA A 10 4.91 5.65 14.37
N GLN A 11 5.33 5.44 13.13
CA GLN A 11 4.70 4.46 12.24
C GLN A 11 4.89 3.02 12.74
N ALA A 12 6.05 2.69 13.32
CA ALA A 12 6.29 1.40 13.94
C ALA A 12 5.41 1.18 15.17
N GLU A 13 5.29 2.17 16.06
CA GLU A 13 4.38 2.08 17.21
C GLU A 13 2.93 1.89 16.74
N ARG A 14 2.52 2.58 15.67
CA ARG A 14 1.19 2.40 15.09
C ARG A 14 0.95 0.95 14.65
N LEU A 15 1.92 0.31 14.00
CA LEU A 15 1.83 -1.10 13.61
C LEU A 15 1.80 -2.04 14.83
N VAL A 16 2.53 -1.72 15.91
CA VAL A 16 2.47 -2.46 17.18
C VAL A 16 1.08 -2.35 17.81
N GLU A 17 0.51 -1.15 17.90
CA GLU A 17 -0.85 -0.92 18.45
C GLU A 17 -1.93 -1.69 17.67
N LEU A 18 -1.73 -1.87 16.36
CA LEU A 18 -2.62 -2.61 15.48
C LEU A 18 -2.42 -4.14 15.53
N GLY A 19 -1.44 -4.64 16.29
CA GLY A 19 -1.18 -6.07 16.44
C GLY A 19 -0.46 -6.72 15.25
N VAL A 20 0.21 -5.94 14.41
CA VAL A 20 0.96 -6.45 13.25
C VAL A 20 2.10 -7.41 13.65
N PRO A 21 2.89 -7.18 14.71
CA PRO A 21 3.91 -8.13 15.15
C PRO A 21 3.36 -9.53 15.41
N GLU A 22 2.23 -9.63 16.12
CA GLU A 22 1.56 -10.87 16.48
C GLU A 22 1.05 -11.60 15.24
N LEU A 23 0.53 -10.85 14.26
CA LEU A 23 0.11 -11.44 12.99
C LEU A 23 1.29 -12.05 12.22
N GLY A 24 2.46 -11.41 12.28
CA GLY A 24 3.70 -11.87 11.65
C GLY A 24 4.52 -12.86 12.48
N GLY A 25 4.06 -13.22 13.68
CA GLY A 25 4.75 -14.18 14.55
C GLY A 25 6.04 -13.65 15.21
N ILE A 26 6.18 -12.34 15.36
CA ILE A 26 7.31 -11.71 16.05
C ILE A 26 6.85 -10.87 17.24
N THR A 27 7.78 -10.48 18.09
CA THR A 27 7.51 -9.55 19.19
C THR A 27 7.46 -8.10 18.72
N ALA A 28 6.77 -7.24 19.48
CA ALA A 28 6.80 -5.79 19.26
C ALA A 28 8.23 -5.21 19.31
N GLY A 29 9.13 -5.78 20.11
CA GLY A 29 10.55 -5.39 20.15
C GLY A 29 11.25 -5.62 18.81
N GLN A 30 11.09 -6.82 18.24
CA GLN A 30 11.67 -7.15 16.93
C GLN A 30 11.11 -6.26 15.81
N LEU A 31 9.81 -5.94 15.83
CA LEU A 31 9.24 -5.00 14.86
C LEU A 31 9.90 -3.61 14.96
N ARG A 32 10.10 -3.10 16.18
CA ARG A 32 10.78 -1.82 16.42
C ARG A 32 12.23 -1.85 15.95
N GLU A 33 12.93 -2.97 16.10
CA GLU A 33 14.30 -3.14 15.60
C GLU A 33 14.35 -3.08 14.07
N HIS A 34 13.43 -3.77 13.37
CA HIS A 34 13.31 -3.68 11.92
C HIS A 34 13.04 -2.24 11.46
N ALA A 35 12.15 -1.51 12.13
CA ALA A 35 11.87 -0.11 11.82
C ALA A 35 13.06 0.81 12.16
N ALA A 36 13.76 0.56 13.26
CA ALA A 36 14.93 1.34 13.66
C ALA A 36 16.08 1.20 12.65
N ALA A 37 16.25 0.02 12.05
CA ALA A 37 17.23 -0.23 11.00
C ALA A 37 16.99 0.58 9.70
N LEU A 38 15.79 1.14 9.52
CA LEU A 38 15.43 1.97 8.37
C LEU A 38 15.62 3.48 8.64
N ARG A 39 15.98 3.87 9.88
CA ARG A 39 16.26 5.27 10.20
C ARG A 39 17.45 5.76 9.38
N GLY A 40 17.28 6.87 8.67
CA GLY A 40 18.34 7.46 7.85
C GLY A 40 18.56 6.73 6.52
N ALA A 41 17.75 5.74 6.16
CA ALA A 41 17.76 5.19 4.81
C ALA A 41 17.44 6.31 3.81
N ALA A 42 18.34 6.51 2.84
CA ALA A 42 18.18 7.55 1.84
C ALA A 42 17.14 7.14 0.82
N LEU A 43 15.95 7.75 0.89
CA LEU A 43 14.98 7.67 -0.19
C LEU A 43 15.49 8.49 -1.39
N PRO A 44 15.17 8.09 -2.64
CA PRO A 44 15.46 8.90 -3.80
C PRO A 44 14.98 10.34 -3.57
N ALA A 45 15.90 11.30 -3.68
CA ALA A 45 15.59 12.70 -3.42
C ALA A 45 14.75 13.26 -4.57
N ASP A 46 13.48 13.54 -4.32
CA ASP A 46 12.68 14.46 -5.11
C ASP A 46 11.81 15.31 -4.16
N PRO A 47 11.71 16.64 -4.33
CA PRO A 47 10.83 17.49 -3.52
C PRO A 47 9.38 17.32 -4.00
N GLY A 48 8.76 16.21 -3.62
CA GLY A 48 7.32 15.96 -3.71
C GLY A 48 6.75 15.79 -2.30
N ALA A 49 5.56 16.31 -2.04
CA ALA A 49 4.98 16.44 -0.70
C ALA A 49 4.57 15.11 -0.02
N GLY A 50 4.94 13.95 -0.57
CA GLY A 50 4.56 12.63 -0.06
C GLY A 50 5.47 12.18 1.08
N ARG A 51 4.83 11.72 2.16
CA ARG A 51 5.52 11.23 3.36
C ARG A 51 6.04 9.81 3.14
N PRO A 52 7.20 9.44 3.73
CA PRO A 52 7.65 8.06 3.68
C PRO A 52 6.67 7.16 4.45
N VAL A 53 6.21 6.09 3.82
CA VAL A 53 5.34 5.09 4.44
C VAL A 53 6.18 3.88 4.84
N LEU A 54 6.09 3.48 6.10
CA LEU A 54 6.61 2.21 6.60
C LEU A 54 5.68 1.09 6.15
N ALA A 55 6.06 0.39 5.08
CA ALA A 55 5.28 -0.66 4.47
C ALA A 55 5.56 -2.03 5.10
N VAL A 56 4.51 -2.82 5.25
CA VAL A 56 4.57 -4.22 5.67
C VAL A 56 4.72 -5.10 4.43
N HIS A 57 5.76 -5.94 4.40
CA HIS A 57 5.97 -6.83 3.26
C HIS A 57 4.92 -7.96 3.24
N PRO A 58 4.36 -8.32 2.07
CA PRO A 58 3.30 -9.33 1.98
C PRO A 58 3.74 -10.75 2.40
N SER A 59 5.05 -11.05 2.39
CA SER A 59 5.58 -12.31 2.94
C SER A 59 5.67 -12.32 4.48
N PHE A 60 5.67 -11.16 5.12
CA PHE A 60 5.68 -11.05 6.58
C PHE A 60 4.27 -11.10 7.15
N VAL A 61 3.36 -10.28 6.63
CA VAL A 61 1.92 -10.39 6.91
C VAL A 61 1.15 -10.27 5.60
N SER A 62 0.36 -11.30 5.27
CA SER A 62 -0.47 -11.30 4.06
C SER A 62 -1.40 -10.08 4.02
N THR A 63 -1.61 -9.52 2.84
CA THR A 63 -2.51 -8.37 2.64
C THR A 63 -3.92 -8.65 3.19
N ALA A 64 -4.44 -9.87 3.00
CA ALA A 64 -5.75 -10.29 3.51
C ALA A 64 -5.89 -10.14 5.04
N ARG A 65 -4.79 -10.33 5.80
CA ARG A 65 -4.76 -10.19 7.26
C ARG A 65 -4.51 -8.75 7.71
N LEU A 66 -3.86 -7.92 6.87
CA LEU A 66 -3.66 -6.50 7.15
C LEU A 66 -4.91 -5.66 6.87
N THR A 67 -5.67 -5.97 5.81
CA THR A 67 -6.83 -5.17 5.40
C THR A 67 -7.86 -4.93 6.53
N PRO A 68 -8.19 -5.92 7.39
CA PRO A 68 -9.10 -5.71 8.51
C PRO A 68 -8.62 -4.71 9.57
N LEU A 69 -7.32 -4.40 9.61
CA LEU A 69 -6.73 -3.42 10.53
C LEU A 69 -6.94 -1.97 10.06
N LEU A 70 -7.32 -1.76 8.80
CA LEU A 70 -7.72 -0.44 8.32
C LEU A 70 -8.91 0.05 9.14
N SER A 71 -8.96 1.35 9.40
CA SER A 71 -10.08 1.94 10.15
C SER A 71 -10.48 3.28 9.58
N ARG A 72 -11.78 3.48 9.37
CA ARG A 72 -12.33 4.78 8.98
C ARG A 72 -13.64 5.03 9.69
N GLY A 73 -13.69 6.12 10.47
CA GLY A 73 -14.87 6.47 11.27
C GLY A 73 -15.30 5.34 12.21
N GLY A 74 -14.34 4.64 12.82
CA GLY A 74 -14.58 3.51 13.73
C GLY A 74 -14.96 2.19 13.04
N ARG A 75 -14.97 2.13 11.70
CA ARG A 75 -15.25 0.91 10.95
C ARG A 75 -13.99 0.24 10.46
N ALA A 76 -13.86 -1.05 10.76
CA ALA A 76 -12.78 -1.90 10.26
C ALA A 76 -12.85 -2.05 8.73
N GLY A 77 -11.70 -2.23 8.11
CA GLY A 77 -11.61 -2.55 6.68
C GLY A 77 -12.01 -3.97 6.38
N PHE A 78 -12.22 -4.28 5.10
CA PHE A 78 -12.50 -5.63 4.64
C PHE A 78 -12.05 -5.84 3.19
N VAL A 79 -11.84 -7.10 2.83
CA VAL A 79 -11.67 -7.55 1.44
C VAL A 79 -13.04 -7.91 0.89
N VAL A 80 -13.36 -7.45 -0.32
CA VAL A 80 -14.61 -7.83 -0.99
C VAL A 80 -14.70 -9.34 -1.15
N VAL A 81 -15.88 -9.91 -0.90
CA VAL A 81 -16.10 -11.37 -0.85
C VAL A 81 -15.80 -12.11 -2.16
N ASP A 82 -15.76 -11.40 -3.29
CA ASP A 82 -15.50 -11.96 -4.62
C ASP A 82 -14.03 -11.83 -5.07
N MET A 83 -13.15 -11.47 -4.14
CA MET A 83 -11.70 -11.43 -4.32
C MET A 83 -11.04 -12.46 -3.39
N SER A 84 -11.51 -13.72 -3.46
CA SER A 84 -10.98 -14.84 -2.68
C SER A 84 -9.55 -15.22 -3.05
N ASP A 85 -9.08 -14.76 -4.21
CA ASP A 85 -7.77 -15.00 -4.81
C ASP A 85 -6.82 -13.80 -4.66
N LEU A 86 -6.99 -13.00 -3.60
CA LEU A 86 -6.19 -11.80 -3.34
C LEU A 86 -4.68 -12.06 -3.41
N ASP A 87 -4.21 -13.21 -2.90
CA ASP A 87 -2.77 -13.55 -2.85
C ASP A 87 -2.16 -13.80 -4.24
N GLU A 88 -2.97 -14.00 -5.28
CA GLU A 88 -2.50 -14.14 -6.67
C GLU A 88 -2.21 -12.77 -7.33
N PHE A 89 -2.62 -11.65 -6.72
CA PHE A 89 -2.32 -10.30 -7.19
C PHE A 89 -0.93 -9.87 -6.69
N THR A 90 0.09 -10.31 -7.42
CA THR A 90 1.51 -10.11 -7.08
C THR A 90 2.08 -8.84 -7.73
N PRO A 91 3.23 -8.32 -7.25
CA PRO A 91 3.88 -7.16 -7.86
C PRO A 91 4.09 -7.32 -9.37
N THR A 92 3.87 -6.25 -10.14
CA THR A 92 4.17 -6.22 -11.57
C THR A 92 5.68 -6.30 -11.84
N ASP A 93 6.09 -6.65 -13.07
CA ASP A 93 7.50 -6.91 -13.41
C ASP A 93 8.42 -5.70 -13.25
N ASP A 94 7.87 -4.49 -13.21
CA ASP A 94 8.58 -3.23 -13.00
C ASP A 94 8.66 -2.82 -11.51
N VAL A 95 7.92 -3.52 -10.64
CA VAL A 95 7.97 -3.30 -9.19
C VAL A 95 8.84 -4.38 -8.54
N ARG A 96 9.87 -3.96 -7.81
CA ARG A 96 10.68 -4.84 -6.94
C ARG A 96 10.46 -4.42 -5.50
N LEU A 97 9.97 -5.35 -4.69
CA LEU A 97 9.84 -5.14 -3.26
C LEU A 97 11.16 -5.50 -2.57
N PRO A 98 11.59 -4.71 -1.57
CA PRO A 98 12.73 -5.08 -0.75
C PRO A 98 12.49 -6.38 0.02
N ASP A 99 13.50 -7.26 0.09
CA ASP A 99 13.44 -8.53 0.82
C ASP A 99 13.66 -8.31 2.33
N ALA A 100 12.68 -7.69 2.97
CA ALA A 100 12.68 -7.41 4.40
C ALA A 100 11.25 -7.36 4.95
N PRO A 101 11.01 -7.69 6.24
CA PRO A 101 9.66 -7.63 6.83
C PRO A 101 9.00 -6.24 6.73
N LEU A 102 9.82 -5.20 6.84
CA LEU A 102 9.44 -3.80 6.71
C LEU A 102 10.40 -3.08 5.76
N TYR A 103 9.88 -2.11 5.02
CA TYR A 103 10.65 -1.22 4.16
C TYR A 103 9.98 0.15 4.07
N LEU A 104 10.71 1.16 3.60
CA LEU A 104 10.16 2.49 3.37
C LEU A 104 9.75 2.66 1.91
N VAL A 105 8.59 3.27 1.70
CA VAL A 105 8.09 3.72 0.40
C VAL A 105 8.09 5.24 0.40
N GLY A 106 8.84 5.84 -0.51
CA GLY A 106 9.05 7.29 -0.55
C GLY A 106 8.06 8.02 -1.44
N ASP A 107 7.72 9.25 -1.03
CA ASP A 107 6.88 10.20 -1.77
C ASP A 107 5.59 9.55 -2.28
N VAL A 108 4.78 8.98 -1.37
CA VAL A 108 3.53 8.32 -1.75
C VAL A 108 2.49 9.36 -2.18
N THR A 109 1.91 9.17 -3.35
CA THR A 109 0.87 10.05 -3.91
C THR A 109 -0.32 9.24 -4.40
N ARG A 110 -1.50 9.87 -4.42
CA ARG A 110 -2.73 9.30 -5.00
C ARG A 110 -2.83 9.52 -6.52
N ASP A 111 -2.07 10.49 -7.01
CA ASP A 111 -2.05 10.96 -8.41
C ASP A 111 -3.44 11.30 -8.96
N ASP A 112 -4.14 12.19 -8.24
CA ASP A 112 -5.49 12.66 -8.59
C ASP A 112 -5.54 13.44 -9.93
N ASP A 113 -4.41 13.84 -10.49
CA ASP A 113 -4.36 14.45 -11.82
C ASP A 113 -4.66 13.44 -12.96
N MET A 114 -4.57 12.14 -12.67
CA MET A 114 -4.93 11.05 -13.58
C MET A 114 -6.35 10.51 -13.35
N LEU A 115 -7.23 11.23 -12.64
CA LEU A 115 -8.63 10.84 -12.51
C LEU A 115 -9.29 10.69 -13.88
N GLY A 116 -10.04 9.61 -14.06
CA GLY A 116 -10.68 9.26 -15.33
C GLY A 116 -9.78 8.56 -16.35
N TRP A 117 -8.53 8.26 -16.01
CA TRP A 117 -7.65 7.45 -16.87
C TRP A 117 -7.95 5.95 -16.72
N THR A 118 -7.40 5.14 -17.64
CA THR A 118 -7.35 3.68 -17.46
C THR A 118 -6.11 3.28 -16.65
N PRO A 119 -6.13 2.14 -15.93
CA PRO A 119 -4.94 1.54 -15.34
C PRO A 119 -3.74 1.42 -16.29
N THR A 120 -3.96 1.05 -17.56
CA THR A 120 -2.88 0.89 -18.53
C THR A 120 -2.21 2.23 -18.85
N ASP A 121 -3.01 3.27 -19.13
CA ASP A 121 -2.49 4.60 -19.46
C ASP A 121 -1.80 5.24 -18.26
N ALA A 122 -2.39 5.09 -17.06
CA ALA A 122 -1.80 5.57 -15.82
C ALA A 122 -0.47 4.89 -15.50
N HIS A 123 -0.36 3.57 -15.70
CA HIS A 123 0.90 2.84 -15.52
C HIS A 123 2.00 3.41 -16.43
N ALA A 124 1.70 3.58 -17.72
CA ALA A 124 2.65 4.12 -18.69
C ALA A 124 3.10 5.55 -18.33
N GLU A 125 2.17 6.40 -17.87
CA GLU A 125 2.49 7.76 -17.45
C GLU A 125 3.30 7.81 -16.16
N LEU A 126 3.01 6.96 -15.17
CA LEU A 126 3.83 6.84 -13.96
C LEU A 126 5.28 6.48 -14.32
N ALA A 127 5.47 5.51 -15.21
CA ALA A 127 6.80 5.15 -15.69
C ALA A 127 7.51 6.33 -16.38
N ARG A 128 6.78 7.12 -17.19
CA ARG A 128 7.31 8.35 -17.82
C ARG A 128 7.71 9.42 -16.79
N ARG A 129 7.01 9.48 -15.66
CA ARG A 129 7.32 10.35 -14.51
C ARG A 129 8.46 9.80 -13.63
N GLY A 130 9.03 8.63 -13.96
CA GLY A 130 10.03 7.97 -13.11
C GLY A 130 9.47 7.41 -11.81
N ARG A 131 8.14 7.22 -11.74
CA ARG A 131 7.43 6.71 -10.58
C ARG A 131 7.01 5.26 -10.81
N THR A 132 6.74 4.57 -9.72
CA THR A 132 6.27 3.18 -9.77
C THR A 132 4.95 3.07 -9.00
N PRO A 133 3.96 2.33 -9.53
CA PRO A 133 2.68 2.19 -8.85
C PRO A 133 2.83 1.43 -7.52
N LEU A 134 1.93 1.71 -6.58
CA LEU A 134 1.86 0.95 -5.33
C LEU A 134 1.29 -0.45 -5.56
N THR A 135 1.84 -1.41 -4.85
CA THR A 135 1.24 -2.72 -4.60
C THR A 135 0.09 -2.61 -3.59
N ILE A 136 -0.74 -3.65 -3.48
CA ILE A 136 -1.84 -3.66 -2.51
C ILE A 136 -1.31 -3.56 -1.07
N SER A 137 -0.22 -4.27 -0.75
CA SER A 137 0.37 -4.24 0.60
C SER A 137 0.83 -2.83 0.98
N GLU A 138 1.39 -2.08 0.03
CA GLU A 138 1.80 -0.70 0.23
C GLU A 138 0.60 0.24 0.36
N GLY A 139 -0.43 0.08 -0.47
CA GLY A 139 -1.66 0.86 -0.35
C GLY A 139 -2.38 0.63 0.99
N VAL A 140 -2.42 -0.61 1.47
CA VAL A 140 -2.95 -0.93 2.81
C VAL A 140 -2.07 -0.32 3.89
N SER A 141 -0.74 -0.47 3.78
CA SER A 141 0.20 0.11 4.75
C SER A 141 0.06 1.63 4.83
N TRP A 142 -0.11 2.31 3.70
CA TRP A 142 -0.35 3.75 3.66
C TRP A 142 -1.60 4.13 4.45
N LEU A 143 -2.72 3.43 4.26
CA LEU A 143 -3.95 3.71 5.00
C LEU A 143 -3.94 3.27 6.48
N LEU A 144 -3.03 2.38 6.89
CA LEU A 144 -2.82 2.11 8.32
C LEU A 144 -2.15 3.30 9.02
N GLN A 145 -1.30 4.04 8.30
CA GLN A 145 -0.58 5.21 8.80
C GLN A 145 -1.40 6.50 8.63
N GLU A 146 -2.06 6.67 7.48
CA GLU A 146 -2.83 7.86 7.10
C GLU A 146 -4.25 7.49 6.62
N PRO A 147 -5.15 7.03 7.51
CA PRO A 147 -6.50 6.62 7.13
C PRO A 147 -7.32 7.74 6.45
N GLU A 148 -6.98 9.00 6.72
CA GLU A 148 -7.60 10.18 6.14
C GLU A 148 -7.36 10.31 4.64
N MET A 149 -6.36 9.62 4.06
CA MET A 149 -6.11 9.62 2.62
C MET A 149 -7.17 8.84 1.83
N LEU A 150 -8.05 8.12 2.54
CA LEU A 150 -9.25 7.51 1.98
C LEU A 150 -10.47 8.42 2.18
N GLU A 151 -10.69 9.30 1.21
CA GLU A 151 -11.70 10.36 1.27
C GLU A 151 -12.90 10.08 0.34
N PRO A 152 -14.09 10.59 0.68
CA PRO A 152 -15.22 10.58 -0.26
C PRO A 152 -14.85 11.23 -1.60
N GLY A 153 -15.03 10.50 -2.70
CA GLY A 153 -14.71 10.96 -4.05
C GLY A 153 -13.21 10.94 -4.40
N LYS A 154 -12.36 10.45 -3.48
CA LYS A 154 -10.91 10.56 -3.53
C LYS A 154 -10.29 9.30 -2.92
N CYS A 155 -10.32 8.23 -3.70
CA CYS A 155 -9.83 6.89 -3.37
C CYS A 155 -8.77 6.48 -4.41
N PHE A 156 -8.26 5.25 -4.39
CA PHE A 156 -7.19 4.90 -5.33
C PHE A 156 -7.06 3.42 -5.69
N MET A 157 -6.46 3.20 -6.86
CA MET A 157 -6.06 1.88 -7.37
C MET A 157 -4.62 1.56 -6.97
N CYS A 158 -4.35 0.28 -6.75
CA CYS A 158 -3.00 -0.25 -6.47
C CYS A 158 -2.55 -1.09 -7.67
N ILE A 159 -2.28 -0.41 -8.80
CA ILE A 159 -2.04 -1.07 -10.10
C ILE A 159 -0.68 -1.76 -10.19
N GLY A 160 0.19 -1.57 -9.19
CA GLY A 160 1.45 -2.29 -9.04
C GLY A 160 1.28 -3.74 -8.60
N SER A 161 0.04 -4.17 -8.33
CA SER A 161 -0.29 -5.58 -8.10
C SER A 161 -1.27 -6.09 -9.14
N ARG A 162 -0.90 -7.13 -9.89
CA ARG A 162 -1.74 -7.75 -10.92
C ARG A 162 -1.68 -9.27 -10.84
N LYS A 163 -2.80 -9.90 -11.14
CA LYS A 163 -2.89 -11.35 -11.33
C LYS A 163 -2.58 -11.70 -12.78
N ARG A 164 -1.66 -12.64 -13.00
CA ARG A 164 -1.38 -13.21 -14.33
C ARG A 164 -2.33 -14.37 -14.60
N LYS A 165 -2.82 -14.46 -15.82
CA LYS A 165 -3.57 -15.59 -16.33
C LYS A 165 -2.60 -16.64 -16.88
N THR A 166 -3.08 -17.87 -17.00
CA THR A 166 -2.33 -18.99 -17.59
C THR A 166 -1.92 -18.76 -19.05
N ASP A 167 -2.66 -17.91 -19.77
CA ASP A 167 -2.37 -17.49 -21.14
C ASP A 167 -1.29 -16.38 -21.24
N GLY A 168 -0.70 -15.97 -20.11
CA GLY A 168 0.30 -14.91 -20.03
C GLY A 168 -0.27 -13.49 -19.98
N GLY A 169 -1.57 -13.31 -20.22
CA GLY A 169 -2.25 -12.03 -20.07
C GLY A 169 -2.50 -11.64 -18.61
N LEU A 170 -2.97 -10.43 -18.39
CA LEU A 170 -3.38 -9.97 -17.06
C LEU A 170 -4.87 -10.23 -16.82
N ASP A 171 -5.21 -10.61 -15.59
CA ASP A 171 -6.61 -10.61 -15.12
C ASP A 171 -7.19 -9.20 -15.32
N SER A 172 -8.44 -9.14 -15.76
CA SER A 172 -9.12 -7.87 -16.04
C SER A 172 -9.50 -7.12 -14.77
N ARG A 173 -9.49 -7.77 -13.60
CA ARG A 173 -9.65 -7.12 -12.31
C ARG A 173 -8.35 -6.41 -11.94
N THR A 174 -8.50 -5.18 -11.47
CA THR A 174 -7.39 -4.34 -10.99
C THR A 174 -7.69 -3.90 -9.56
N PRO A 175 -6.79 -4.17 -8.59
CA PRO A 175 -7.03 -3.86 -7.19
C PRO A 175 -7.22 -2.37 -6.91
N ALA A 176 -8.12 -2.05 -5.99
CA ALA A 176 -8.34 -0.70 -5.51
C ALA A 176 -8.79 -0.67 -4.05
N LEU A 177 -8.54 0.46 -3.38
CA LEU A 177 -8.96 0.77 -2.03
C LEU A 177 -9.94 1.93 -2.08
N TRP A 178 -11.14 1.74 -1.53
CA TRP A 178 -12.18 2.77 -1.50
C TRP A 178 -13.13 2.68 -0.31
N ILE A 179 -13.98 3.69 -0.16
CA ILE A 179 -15.02 3.70 0.87
C ILE A 179 -16.22 2.89 0.37
N SER A 180 -16.55 1.81 1.06
CA SER A 180 -17.73 1.00 0.74
C SER A 180 -19.02 1.83 0.84
N GLY A 181 -19.87 1.71 -0.19
CA GLY A 181 -21.23 2.26 -0.16
C GLY A 181 -22.19 1.46 0.74
N GLY A 182 -21.78 0.26 1.15
CA GLY A 182 -22.61 -0.69 1.90
C GLY A 182 -23.79 -1.23 1.10
N THR A 183 -23.57 -1.49 -0.19
CA THR A 183 -24.58 -2.00 -1.13
C THR A 183 -24.14 -3.32 -1.75
N GLY A 184 -25.10 -4.05 -2.33
CA GLY A 184 -24.80 -5.34 -2.97
C GLY A 184 -24.15 -6.31 -2.01
N ARG A 185 -23.01 -6.88 -2.42
CA ARG A 185 -22.25 -7.88 -1.64
C ARG A 185 -21.57 -7.30 -0.41
N ASP A 186 -21.41 -5.98 -0.33
CA ASP A 186 -20.75 -5.34 0.81
C ASP A 186 -21.66 -5.34 2.05
N GLY A 187 -22.99 -5.33 1.87
CA GLY A 187 -23.93 -5.24 2.98
C GLY A 187 -23.96 -3.88 3.67
N ARG A 188 -25.09 -3.55 4.32
CA ARG A 188 -25.31 -2.23 4.94
C ARG A 188 -24.37 -1.96 6.11
N GLU A 189 -23.95 -3.02 6.78
CA GLU A 189 -23.00 -3.02 7.91
C GLU A 189 -21.64 -2.45 7.52
N ASN A 190 -21.20 -2.65 6.28
CA ASN A 190 -19.91 -2.15 5.79
C ASN A 190 -20.00 -0.75 5.17
N ARG A 191 -21.16 -0.07 5.21
CA ARG A 191 -21.29 1.29 4.69
C ARG A 191 -20.29 2.22 5.37
N GLY A 192 -19.42 2.84 4.59
CA GLY A 192 -18.40 3.79 5.07
C GLY A 192 -17.10 3.16 5.56
N ALA A 193 -16.99 1.83 5.53
CA ALA A 193 -15.76 1.10 5.85
C ALA A 193 -14.74 1.18 4.70
N PRO A 194 -13.43 1.12 4.99
CA PRO A 194 -12.40 0.87 3.98
C PRO A 194 -12.63 -0.48 3.31
N LYS A 195 -12.60 -0.51 1.98
CA LYS A 195 -12.79 -1.72 1.19
C LYS A 195 -11.58 -1.91 0.29
N LEU A 196 -10.95 -3.06 0.40
CA LEU A 196 -10.08 -3.61 -0.64
C LEU A 196 -10.95 -4.43 -1.60
N GLY A 197 -10.98 -4.03 -2.86
CA GLY A 197 -11.61 -4.83 -3.90
C GLY A 197 -10.95 -4.57 -5.24
N TRP A 198 -11.73 -4.64 -6.31
CA TRP A 198 -11.24 -4.46 -7.67
C TRP A 198 -12.21 -3.67 -8.55
N CYS A 199 -11.67 -3.11 -9.63
CA CYS A 199 -12.39 -2.52 -10.75
C CYS A 199 -11.91 -3.18 -12.06
N TRP A 200 -12.67 -3.03 -13.15
CA TRP A 200 -12.24 -3.54 -14.45
C TRP A 200 -11.11 -2.67 -15.04
N ALA A 201 -10.12 -3.30 -15.66
CA ALA A 201 -8.91 -2.67 -16.16
C ALA A 201 -9.13 -1.63 -17.28
N ASN A 202 -10.31 -1.62 -17.91
CA ASN A 202 -10.68 -0.64 -18.94
C ASN A 202 -11.72 0.38 -18.45
N ASN A 203 -12.07 0.37 -17.16
CA ASN A 203 -13.01 1.34 -16.62
C ASN A 203 -12.32 2.66 -16.31
N HIS A 204 -13.07 3.74 -16.50
CA HIS A 204 -12.66 5.10 -16.17
C HIS A 204 -13.36 5.55 -14.89
N HIS A 205 -12.59 5.99 -13.90
CA HIS A 205 -13.11 6.42 -12.61
C HIS A 205 -12.65 7.83 -12.28
N THR A 206 -13.58 8.77 -12.13
CA THR A 206 -13.28 10.15 -11.73
C THR A 206 -13.10 10.33 -10.23
N TRP A 207 -13.04 9.23 -9.48
CA TRP A 207 -12.94 9.20 -8.02
C TRP A 207 -11.85 8.23 -7.50
N LEU A 208 -11.20 7.48 -8.40
CA LEU A 208 -10.06 6.62 -8.11
C LEU A 208 -8.82 7.17 -8.81
N GLY A 209 -7.85 7.66 -8.03
CA GLY A 209 -6.50 7.90 -8.52
C GLY A 209 -5.70 6.60 -8.66
N PHE A 210 -4.42 6.72 -8.99
CA PHE A 210 -3.51 5.60 -9.19
C PHE A 210 -2.31 5.77 -8.26
N ALA A 211 -2.36 5.13 -7.09
CA ALA A 211 -1.36 5.39 -6.07
C ALA A 211 0.03 4.97 -6.54
N SER A 212 1.02 5.83 -6.31
CA SER A 212 2.41 5.60 -6.74
C SER A 212 3.43 6.11 -5.73
N ALA A 213 4.69 5.74 -5.98
CA ALA A 213 5.84 6.13 -5.16
C ALA A 213 7.04 6.48 -6.04
N ALA A 214 7.93 7.32 -5.49
CA ALA A 214 9.22 7.64 -6.09
C ALA A 214 10.25 6.50 -5.91
N GLY A 215 10.08 5.65 -4.90
CA GLY A 215 10.99 4.52 -4.68
C GLY A 215 10.73 3.74 -3.39
N ARG A 216 11.51 2.67 -3.22
CA ARG A 216 11.47 1.76 -2.07
C ARG A 216 12.88 1.57 -1.55
N VAL A 217 13.05 1.58 -0.22
CA VAL A 217 14.35 1.31 0.41
C VAL A 217 14.18 0.39 1.61
N CYS A 218 15.08 -0.58 1.72
CA CYS A 218 15.33 -1.31 2.95
C CYS A 218 16.78 -1.06 3.39
N ARG A 219 17.18 -1.62 4.53
CA ARG A 219 18.60 -1.69 4.86
C ARG A 219 19.28 -2.62 3.86
N ASP A 220 20.31 -2.15 3.17
CA ASP A 220 21.17 -3.02 2.38
C ASP A 220 21.87 -4.03 3.30
N SER A 221 21.74 -5.32 2.99
CA SER A 221 22.44 -6.40 3.70
C SER A 221 23.97 -6.23 3.69
N ALA A 222 24.50 -5.40 2.78
CA ALA A 222 25.94 -5.12 2.66
C ALA A 222 26.50 -4.17 3.73
N GLN A 223 25.67 -3.31 4.35
CA GLN A 223 26.15 -2.36 5.38
C GLN A 223 26.14 -2.94 6.80
N ALA A 224 25.60 -4.15 7.01
CA ALA A 224 25.69 -4.83 8.30
C ALA A 224 27.09 -5.43 8.56
N ALA A 225 27.81 -5.83 7.50
CA ALA A 225 29.10 -6.51 7.63
C ALA A 225 30.29 -5.57 7.89
N THR A 226 30.14 -4.26 7.70
CA THR A 226 31.23 -3.28 7.89
C THR A 226 31.22 -2.57 9.24
N ALA A 227 30.26 -2.87 10.12
CA ALA A 227 30.20 -2.30 11.48
C ALA A 227 30.82 -3.21 12.55
N GLU A 228 31.30 -4.40 12.18
CA GLU A 228 31.93 -5.38 13.09
C GLU A 228 33.39 -5.72 12.70
N ALA A 229 34.05 -4.88 11.89
CA ALA A 229 35.46 -5.05 11.50
C ALA A 229 36.38 -3.99 12.12
#